data_AF-A0A954HJ87-F1
#
_entry.id   AF-A0A954HJ87-F1
#
_cell.length_a   1.000
_cell.length_b   1.000
_cell.length_c   1.000
_cell.angle_alpha   90.00
_cell.angle_beta   90.00
_cell.angle_gamma   90.00
#
_symmetry.space_group_name_H-M   'P 1'
#
loop_
_entity.id
_entity.type
_entity.pdbx_description
1 polymer ?
#
loop_
_entity_poly.entity_id
_entity_poly.type
_entity_poly.pdbx_seq_one_letter_code
_entity_poly.pdbx_strand_id
1 'polypeptide(L)'
;MFSQRTPSTDDSSRVPAATQCVCTDPGFCERHQCQKTPHLLKLCQTRPDYFQLWEEGHGPLQRNGSGPGLLQRAGNFGSAVVRHVANGGKQVSESVYAARLSICNQCPMLNLKQRICTDQACGCYVDRKARWESEDCPQGKWIATTECGGEHVTDDVSPIEPTVDSIAVGNE
;
A
#
# COMPACT_ATOMS: atom_id res chain seq x y z
N MET A 1 -23.64 -4.83 -39.18
CA MET A 1 -22.29 -4.26 -39.40
C MET A 1 -21.30 -5.10 -38.60
N PHE A 2 -20.79 -6.18 -39.21
CA PHE A 2 -19.90 -7.13 -38.54
C PHE A 2 -18.44 -6.71 -38.82
N SER A 3 -17.79 -6.14 -37.82
CA SER A 3 -16.38 -5.78 -37.88
C SER A 3 -15.53 -7.02 -37.60
N GLN A 4 -15.11 -7.69 -38.66
CA GLN A 4 -14.15 -8.79 -38.58
C GLN A 4 -12.79 -8.21 -38.17
N ARG A 5 -12.25 -8.65 -37.03
CA ARG A 5 -10.86 -8.38 -36.65
C ARG A 5 -9.97 -9.33 -37.44
N THR A 6 -9.00 -8.75 -38.14
CA THR A 6 -7.94 -9.47 -38.85
C THR A 6 -7.07 -10.26 -37.87
N PRO A 7 -6.56 -11.45 -38.25
CA PRO A 7 -5.57 -12.16 -37.45
C PRO A 7 -4.22 -11.43 -37.56
N SER A 8 -3.68 -10.96 -36.43
CA SER A 8 -2.31 -10.44 -36.39
C SER A 8 -1.34 -11.60 -36.64
N THR A 9 -0.65 -11.49 -37.76
CA THR A 9 0.57 -12.21 -38.09
C THR A 9 1.71 -11.84 -37.14
N ASP A 10 2.56 -12.84 -36.88
CA ASP A 10 4.00 -12.69 -36.64
C ASP A 10 4.41 -12.20 -35.23
N ASP A 11 5.37 -12.79 -34.52
CA ASP A 11 6.54 -13.51 -34.98
C ASP A 11 6.98 -14.49 -33.87
N SER A 12 6.97 -15.78 -34.20
CA SER A 12 7.43 -16.84 -33.30
C SER A 12 8.92 -17.15 -33.54
N SER A 13 9.71 -16.20 -34.04
CA SER A 13 11.12 -16.37 -34.42
C SER A 13 12.11 -15.38 -33.78
N ARG A 14 11.73 -14.75 -32.66
CA ARG A 14 12.69 -13.92 -31.91
C ARG A 14 13.70 -14.79 -31.17
N VAL A 15 14.91 -14.90 -31.73
CA VAL A 15 16.14 -15.25 -31.00
C VAL A 15 16.10 -14.48 -29.68
N PRO A 16 16.21 -15.12 -28.50
CA PRO A 16 16.16 -14.38 -27.25
C PRO A 16 17.34 -13.43 -27.25
N ALA A 17 17.05 -12.13 -27.33
CA ALA A 17 18.06 -11.12 -27.14
C ALA A 17 18.71 -11.40 -25.79
N ALA A 18 20.02 -11.67 -25.80
CA ALA A 18 20.79 -11.72 -24.59
C ALA A 18 20.48 -10.44 -23.80
N THR A 19 20.22 -10.60 -22.51
CA THR A 19 19.91 -9.48 -21.65
C THR A 19 21.14 -8.60 -21.46
N GLN A 20 20.99 -7.47 -20.79
CA GLN A 20 22.13 -6.61 -20.43
C GLN A 20 22.94 -7.14 -19.23
N CYS A 21 22.84 -8.44 -18.93
CA CYS A 21 23.61 -9.08 -17.87
C CYS A 21 25.08 -9.21 -18.29
N VAL A 22 26.00 -8.70 -17.47
CA VAL A 22 27.46 -8.78 -17.71
C VAL A 22 28.15 -9.84 -16.86
N CYS A 23 27.42 -10.58 -16.02
CA CYS A 23 27.99 -11.62 -15.17
C CYS A 23 28.43 -12.81 -16.03
N THR A 24 29.68 -13.26 -15.86
CA THR A 24 30.24 -14.45 -16.52
C THR A 24 30.05 -15.71 -15.69
N ASP A 25 30.21 -15.61 -14.36
CA ASP A 25 30.25 -16.76 -13.47
C ASP A 25 29.16 -16.70 -12.39
N PRO A 26 28.70 -17.87 -11.89
CA PRO A 26 27.78 -17.93 -10.77
C PRO A 26 28.40 -17.34 -9.51
N GLY A 27 27.59 -16.74 -8.64
CA GLY A 27 28.05 -16.07 -7.43
C GLY A 27 27.31 -14.77 -7.16
N PHE A 28 27.98 -13.83 -6.49
CA PHE A 28 27.37 -12.56 -6.13
C PHE A 28 27.24 -11.65 -7.36
N CYS A 29 26.01 -11.23 -7.65
CA CYS A 29 25.72 -10.26 -8.70
C CYS A 29 25.64 -8.85 -8.11
N GLU A 30 26.59 -7.98 -8.44
CA GLU A 30 26.62 -6.60 -7.96
C GLU A 30 25.44 -5.76 -8.49
N ARG A 31 24.98 -6.00 -9.72
CA ARG A 31 23.86 -5.26 -10.29
C ARG A 31 22.54 -5.51 -9.54
N HIS A 32 22.29 -6.76 -9.17
CA HIS A 32 21.03 -7.19 -8.55
C HIS A 32 21.12 -7.47 -7.05
N GLN A 33 22.31 -7.30 -6.46
CA GLN A 33 22.62 -7.48 -5.04
C GLN A 33 22.13 -8.84 -4.49
N CYS A 34 22.38 -9.92 -5.24
CA CYS A 34 21.90 -11.26 -4.91
C CYS A 34 22.90 -12.36 -5.27
N GLN A 35 22.81 -13.49 -4.58
CA GLN A 35 23.57 -14.70 -4.92
C GLN A 35 22.89 -15.44 -6.06
N LYS A 36 23.54 -15.53 -7.22
CA LYS A 36 23.06 -16.25 -8.40
C LYS A 36 23.67 -17.64 -8.46
N THR A 37 22.81 -18.65 -8.34
CA THR A 37 23.18 -20.02 -8.71
C THR A 37 23.38 -20.11 -10.24
N PRO A 38 24.04 -21.16 -10.77
CA PRO A 38 24.27 -21.30 -12.21
C PRO A 38 22.98 -21.19 -13.05
N HIS A 39 21.89 -21.75 -12.55
CA HIS A 39 20.59 -21.65 -13.20
C HIS A 39 20.06 -20.20 -13.23
N LEU A 40 20.16 -19.46 -12.12
CA LEU A 40 19.70 -18.07 -12.05
C LEU A 40 20.57 -17.12 -12.90
N LEU A 41 21.88 -17.40 -12.99
CA LEU A 41 22.75 -16.71 -13.94
C LEU A 41 22.27 -16.93 -15.37
N LYS A 42 22.00 -18.20 -15.75
CA LYS A 42 21.54 -18.52 -17.09
C LYS A 42 20.22 -17.81 -17.41
N LEU A 43 19.24 -17.87 -16.52
CA LEU A 43 17.99 -17.12 -16.65
C LEU A 43 18.24 -15.62 -16.79
N CYS A 44 19.09 -15.05 -15.94
CA CYS A 44 19.41 -13.64 -16.03
C CYS A 44 20.02 -13.26 -17.38
N GLN A 45 20.87 -14.11 -17.98
CA GLN A 45 21.52 -13.85 -19.27
C GLN A 45 20.58 -14.04 -20.47
N THR A 46 19.66 -15.01 -20.41
CA THR A 46 18.88 -15.43 -21.58
C THR A 46 17.41 -15.04 -21.55
N ARG A 47 16.88 -14.60 -20.40
CA ARG A 47 15.46 -14.30 -20.22
C ARG A 47 15.24 -12.84 -19.81
N PRO A 48 14.82 -11.96 -20.74
CA PRO A 48 14.55 -10.55 -20.46
C PRO A 48 13.49 -10.31 -19.39
N ASP A 49 12.47 -11.16 -19.31
CA ASP A 49 11.41 -11.05 -18.31
C ASP A 49 11.92 -11.30 -16.89
N TYR A 50 12.74 -12.34 -16.73
CA TYR A 50 13.41 -12.62 -15.47
C TYR A 50 14.41 -11.52 -15.12
N PHE A 51 15.19 -11.06 -16.10
CA PHE A 51 16.12 -9.96 -15.93
C PHE A 51 15.42 -8.70 -15.42
N GLN A 52 14.27 -8.33 -16.03
CA GLN A 52 13.46 -7.20 -15.59
C GLN A 52 12.90 -7.40 -14.18
N LEU A 53 12.45 -8.60 -13.82
CA LEU A 53 12.04 -8.90 -12.43
C LEU A 53 13.16 -8.64 -11.42
N TRP A 54 14.41 -8.97 -11.76
CA TRP A 54 15.58 -8.64 -10.92
C TRP A 54 15.90 -7.14 -10.90
N GLU A 55 15.74 -6.43 -12.01
CA GLU A 55 15.88 -4.95 -12.06
C GLU A 55 14.84 -4.27 -11.14
N GLU A 56 13.63 -4.83 -11.06
CA GLU A 56 12.54 -4.32 -10.24
C GLU A 56 12.61 -4.79 -8.78
N GLY A 57 13.59 -5.61 -8.40
CA GLY A 57 13.78 -6.09 -7.03
C GLY A 57 12.84 -7.23 -6.60
N HIS A 58 12.26 -7.95 -7.56
CA HIS A 58 11.34 -9.08 -7.33
C HIS A 58 11.94 -10.44 -7.74
N GLY A 59 13.23 -10.49 -8.03
CA GLY A 59 13.92 -11.67 -8.50
C GLY A 59 14.20 -12.69 -7.39
N PRO A 60 14.17 -14.01 -7.70
CA PRO A 60 14.56 -15.06 -6.76
C PRO A 60 15.91 -14.81 -6.09
N LEU A 61 16.00 -15.10 -4.79
CA LEU A 61 17.20 -14.94 -3.96
C LEU A 61 17.77 -13.51 -3.90
N GLN A 62 17.04 -12.49 -4.34
CA GLN A 62 17.35 -11.13 -3.89
C GLN A 62 17.12 -11.08 -2.39
N ARG A 63 18.14 -10.62 -1.64
CA ARG A 63 17.99 -10.31 -0.20
C ARG A 63 16.89 -9.27 0.03
N ASN A 64 16.49 -8.57 -1.03
CA ASN A 64 15.25 -7.85 -1.14
C ASN A 64 14.13 -8.81 -1.57
N GLY A 65 13.79 -9.79 -0.72
CA GLY A 65 12.53 -10.53 -0.83
C GLY A 65 11.37 -9.64 -0.42
N SER A 66 11.29 -8.46 -1.03
CA SER A 66 10.50 -7.26 -0.79
C SER A 66 10.28 -6.81 0.66
N GLY A 67 10.25 -7.65 1.70
CA GLY A 67 10.02 -7.36 3.12
C GLY A 67 10.57 -8.38 4.13
N PRO A 68 10.25 -8.23 5.43
CA PRO A 68 10.95 -8.93 6.49
C PRO A 68 10.65 -10.43 6.47
N GLY A 69 11.64 -11.24 6.84
CA GLY A 69 11.47 -12.68 6.98
C GLY A 69 10.40 -13.04 8.01
N LEU A 70 9.88 -14.27 7.96
CA LEU A 70 8.75 -14.70 8.79
C LEU A 70 8.98 -14.48 10.30
N LEU A 71 10.18 -14.78 10.79
CA LEU A 71 10.54 -14.59 12.20
C LEU A 71 10.55 -13.11 12.60
N GLN A 72 11.18 -12.26 11.78
CA GLN A 72 11.22 -10.82 12.02
C GLN A 72 9.81 -10.22 11.98
N ARG A 73 8.98 -10.68 11.03
CA ARG A 73 7.59 -10.27 10.93
C ARG A 73 6.78 -10.65 12.17
N ALA A 74 6.97 -11.86 12.69
CA ALA A 74 6.34 -12.29 13.94
C ALA A 74 6.78 -11.43 15.13
N GLY A 75 8.07 -11.08 15.20
CA GLY A 75 8.60 -10.14 16.20
C GLY A 75 7.97 -8.76 16.11
N ASN A 76 7.97 -8.14 14.93
CA ASN A 76 7.37 -6.83 14.69
C ASN A 76 5.87 -6.80 15.04
N PHE A 77 5.14 -7.85 14.64
CA PHE A 77 3.72 -7.98 14.98
C PHE A 77 3.49 -8.19 16.47
N GLY A 78 4.31 -9.02 17.13
CA GLY A 78 4.25 -9.22 18.58
C GLY A 78 4.44 -7.92 19.35
N SER A 79 5.45 -7.12 18.98
CA SER A 79 5.64 -5.78 19.58
C SER A 79 4.43 -4.86 19.35
N ALA A 80 3.83 -4.90 18.17
CA ALA A 80 2.63 -4.12 17.88
C ALA A 80 1.42 -4.57 18.72
N VAL A 81 1.23 -5.88 18.90
CA VAL A 81 0.17 -6.42 19.76
C VAL A 81 0.35 -5.94 21.20
N VAL A 82 1.58 -5.95 21.73
CA VAL A 82 1.86 -5.46 23.09
C VAL A 82 1.48 -3.99 23.23
N ARG A 83 1.85 -3.12 22.27
CA ARG A 83 1.47 -1.69 22.31
C ARG A 83 -0.04 -1.50 22.21
N HIS A 84 -0.71 -2.26 21.36
CA HIS A 84 -2.16 -2.20 21.20
C HIS A 84 -2.89 -2.67 22.45
N VAL A 85 -2.45 -3.74 23.10
CA VAL A 85 -3.07 -4.15 24.37
C VAL A 85 -2.76 -3.14 25.48
N ALA A 86 -1.53 -2.59 25.52
CA ALA A 86 -1.14 -1.57 26.49
C ALA A 86 -1.93 -0.26 26.35
N ASN A 87 -2.40 0.09 25.14
CA ASN A 87 -3.28 1.25 24.94
C ASN A 87 -4.77 0.94 25.18
N GLY A 88 -5.11 -0.28 25.62
CA GLY A 88 -6.49 -0.71 25.87
C GLY A 88 -7.22 -1.25 24.64
N GLY A 89 -6.50 -1.61 23.58
CA GLY A 89 -7.09 -2.11 22.35
C GLY A 89 -7.78 -1.01 21.53
N LYS A 90 -7.40 0.26 21.75
CA LYS A 90 -8.05 1.40 21.11
C LYS A 90 -7.80 1.41 19.61
N GLN A 91 -8.86 1.77 18.89
CA GLN A 91 -8.86 1.91 17.44
C GLN A 91 -8.97 3.38 17.07
N VAL A 92 -8.43 3.74 15.91
CA VAL A 92 -8.63 5.06 15.33
C VAL A 92 -10.06 5.22 14.80
N SER A 93 -10.50 6.47 14.60
CA SER A 93 -11.75 6.77 13.90
C SER A 93 -11.74 6.23 12.47
N GLU A 94 -12.92 6.00 11.89
CA GLU A 94 -13.03 5.45 10.54
C GLU A 94 -12.42 6.41 9.48
N SER A 95 -12.51 7.72 9.70
CA SER A 95 -11.85 8.75 8.88
C SER A 95 -10.33 8.58 8.86
N VAL A 96 -9.71 8.44 10.04
CA VAL A 96 -8.26 8.23 10.19
C VAL A 96 -7.85 6.88 9.59
N TYR A 97 -8.62 5.82 9.84
CA TYR A 97 -8.37 4.50 9.25
C TYR A 97 -8.39 4.54 7.72
N ALA A 98 -9.41 5.16 7.12
CA ALA A 98 -9.53 5.33 5.68
C ALA A 98 -8.38 6.15 5.09
N ALA A 99 -7.96 7.21 5.78
CA ALA A 99 -6.78 8.00 5.39
C ALA A 99 -5.50 7.17 5.39
N ARG A 100 -5.23 6.43 6.48
CA ARG A 100 -4.08 5.52 6.60
C ARG A 100 -4.08 4.45 5.50
N LEU A 101 -5.24 3.86 5.20
CA LEU A 101 -5.38 2.88 4.12
C LEU A 101 -5.14 3.49 2.73
N SER A 102 -5.66 4.69 2.48
CA SER A 102 -5.45 5.40 1.22
C SER A 102 -3.96 5.65 0.95
N ILE A 103 -3.22 6.05 1.99
CA ILE A 103 -1.76 6.21 1.94
C ILE A 103 -1.07 4.87 1.63
N CYS A 104 -1.48 3.79 2.29
CA CYS A 104 -0.94 2.45 2.03
C CYS A 104 -1.22 1.98 0.60
N ASN A 105 -2.42 2.20 0.07
CA ASN A 105 -2.83 1.80 -1.28
C ASN A 105 -1.97 2.45 -2.39
N GLN A 106 -1.41 3.62 -2.11
CA GLN A 106 -0.53 4.36 -3.01
C GLN A 106 0.96 4.11 -2.72
N CYS A 107 1.28 3.30 -1.69
CA CYS A 107 2.65 3.09 -1.26
C CYS A 107 3.35 2.03 -2.13
N PRO A 108 4.53 2.33 -2.72
CA PRO A 108 5.29 1.36 -3.51
C PRO A 108 5.72 0.11 -2.72
N MET A 109 5.79 0.22 -1.39
CA MET A 109 6.16 -0.87 -0.48
C MET A 109 4.96 -1.70 -0.03
N LEU A 110 3.81 -1.60 -0.69
CA LEU A 110 2.66 -2.44 -0.40
C LEU A 110 2.54 -3.54 -1.44
N ASN A 111 2.59 -4.79 -0.98
CA ASN A 111 2.09 -5.90 -1.80
C ASN A 111 0.56 -5.83 -1.81
N LEU A 112 -0.02 -5.25 -2.88
CA LEU A 112 -1.46 -5.03 -3.03
C LEU A 112 -2.26 -6.33 -2.94
N LYS A 113 -1.75 -7.42 -3.52
CA LYS A 113 -2.44 -8.71 -3.55
C LYS A 113 -2.55 -9.34 -2.17
N GLN A 114 -1.48 -9.27 -1.37
CA GLN A 114 -1.43 -9.88 -0.05
C GLN A 114 -1.85 -8.93 1.07
N ARG A 115 -1.98 -7.63 0.79
CA ARG A 115 -2.20 -6.56 1.78
C ARG A 115 -1.10 -6.52 2.84
N ILE A 116 0.14 -6.77 2.41
CA ILE A 116 1.33 -6.84 3.28
C ILE A 116 2.30 -5.73 2.91
N CYS A 117 2.67 -4.91 3.90
CA CYS A 117 3.77 -3.97 3.72
C CYS A 117 5.09 -4.73 3.64
N THR A 118 5.86 -4.42 2.63
CA THR A 118 7.15 -5.01 2.34
C THR A 118 8.28 -4.20 2.99
N ASP A 119 8.01 -3.10 3.67
CA ASP A 119 9.06 -2.43 4.45
C ASP A 119 9.65 -3.33 5.55
N GLN A 120 10.98 -3.40 5.67
CA GLN A 120 11.69 -4.25 6.64
C GLN A 120 11.37 -3.90 8.10
N ALA A 121 11.07 -2.62 8.37
CA ALA A 121 10.67 -2.16 9.70
C ALA A 121 9.16 -2.34 9.97
N CYS A 122 8.33 -2.63 8.95
CA CYS A 122 6.90 -2.95 9.14
C CYS A 122 6.59 -4.45 9.00
N GLY A 123 6.64 -5.00 7.79
CA GLY A 123 6.13 -6.35 7.49
C GLY A 123 4.63 -6.56 7.76
N CYS A 124 3.88 -5.50 8.01
CA CYS A 124 2.57 -5.56 8.64
C CYS A 124 1.43 -5.94 7.67
N TYR A 125 0.36 -6.55 8.19
CA TYR A 125 -0.93 -6.62 7.48
C TYR A 125 -1.62 -5.26 7.61
N VAL A 126 -1.69 -4.51 6.51
CA VAL A 126 -2.06 -3.09 6.57
C VAL A 126 -3.49 -2.86 7.02
N ASP A 127 -4.42 -3.74 6.64
CA ASP A 127 -5.85 -3.62 7.01
C ASP A 127 -6.08 -3.76 8.52
N ARG A 128 -5.19 -4.47 9.22
CA ARG A 128 -5.27 -4.62 10.67
C ARG A 128 -4.52 -3.50 11.39
N LYS A 129 -3.25 -3.29 11.01
CA LYS A 129 -2.37 -2.34 11.72
C LYS A 129 -2.83 -0.89 11.56
N ALA A 130 -3.38 -0.51 10.40
CA ALA A 130 -3.88 0.85 10.17
C ALA A 130 -5.02 1.23 11.13
N ARG A 131 -5.77 0.25 11.64
CA ARG A 131 -6.89 0.47 12.57
C ARG A 131 -6.43 0.70 14.01
N TRP A 132 -5.21 0.31 14.37
CA TRP A 132 -4.70 0.43 15.74
C TRP A 132 -4.18 1.84 16.00
N GLU A 133 -4.71 2.49 17.04
CA GLU A 133 -4.32 3.85 17.42
C GLU A 133 -2.86 3.92 17.87
N SER A 134 -2.38 2.89 18.60
CA SER A 134 -1.01 2.80 19.11
C SER A 134 0.07 2.58 18.06
N GLU A 135 -0.31 2.47 16.79
CA GLU A 135 0.60 2.08 15.71
C GLU A 135 0.78 3.19 14.69
N ASP A 136 2.00 3.25 14.18
CA ASP A 136 2.44 4.20 13.17
C ASP A 136 3.09 3.48 11.99
N CYS A 137 3.21 4.23 10.89
CA CYS A 137 4.06 3.84 9.78
C CYS A 137 5.53 4.14 10.16
N PRO A 138 6.45 3.16 10.16
CA PRO A 138 7.86 3.40 10.49
C PRO A 138 8.56 4.34 9.50
N GLN A 139 7.95 4.54 8.33
CA GLN A 139 8.39 5.48 7.30
C GLN A 139 7.75 6.87 7.45
N GLY A 140 7.02 7.13 8.54
CA GLY A 140 6.39 8.41 8.84
C GLY A 140 5.26 8.84 7.89
N LYS A 141 4.74 7.92 7.06
CA LYS A 141 3.77 8.27 6.01
C LYS A 141 2.36 8.54 6.53
N TRP A 142 2.00 8.00 7.69
CA TRP A 142 0.71 8.29 8.32
C TRP A 142 0.80 9.65 9.00
N ILE A 143 0.51 10.69 8.23
CA ILE A 143 0.33 12.03 8.76
C ILE A 143 -0.75 11.99 9.84
N ALA A 144 -0.44 12.52 11.01
CA ALA A 144 -1.44 12.75 12.03
C ALA A 144 -2.44 13.75 11.43
N THR A 145 -3.56 13.26 10.94
CA THR A 145 -4.73 14.11 10.75
C THR A 145 -5.14 14.51 12.15
N THR A 146 -4.60 15.63 12.62
CA THR A 146 -5.14 16.40 13.71
C THR A 146 -6.60 16.63 13.38
N GLU A 147 -7.49 15.87 14.00
CA GLU A 147 -8.88 16.27 14.04
C GLU A 147 -8.88 17.59 14.81
N CYS A 148 -9.23 18.67 14.10
CA CYS A 148 -9.53 19.94 14.75
C CYS A 148 -10.54 19.65 15.86
N GLY A 149 -10.21 20.13 17.05
CA GLY A 149 -11.09 20.13 18.20
C GLY A 149 -12.48 20.63 17.81
N GLY A 150 -13.47 20.06 18.48
CA GLY A 150 -14.87 20.22 18.13
C GLY A 150 -15.34 21.66 18.04
N GLU A 151 -16.29 21.86 17.16
CA GLU A 151 -17.31 22.87 17.36
C GLU A 151 -18.60 22.11 17.68
N HIS A 152 -18.84 21.96 18.98
CA HIS A 152 -20.17 21.72 19.49
C HIS A 152 -20.90 23.05 19.32
N VAL A 153 -21.54 23.26 18.16
CA VAL A 153 -22.56 24.30 18.05
C VAL A 153 -23.78 23.79 18.79
N THR A 154 -23.80 24.01 20.10
CA THR A 154 -25.04 24.15 20.85
C THR A 154 -25.18 25.61 21.19
N ASP A 155 -25.66 26.38 20.23
CA ASP A 155 -26.43 27.60 20.48
C ASP A 155 -27.67 27.44 19.59
N ASP A 156 -28.71 26.81 20.13
CA ASP A 156 -29.85 27.54 20.67
C ASP A 156 -30.55 28.35 19.56
N VAL A 157 -31.22 27.65 18.64
CA VAL A 157 -32.36 28.24 17.94
C VAL A 157 -33.53 28.19 18.92
N SER A 158 -33.59 29.22 19.76
CA SER A 158 -34.78 29.55 20.54
C SER A 158 -36.01 29.68 19.62
N PRO A 159 -37.20 29.22 20.04
CA PRO A 159 -38.41 29.26 19.22
C PRO A 159 -38.91 30.70 19.07
N ILE A 160 -39.01 31.18 17.84
CA ILE A 160 -39.85 32.33 17.50
C ILE A 160 -41.24 31.82 17.13
N GLU A 161 -42.12 31.71 18.12
CA GLU A 161 -43.53 32.07 17.97
C GLU A 161 -43.75 33.25 18.92
N PRO A 162 -44.43 34.35 18.51
CA PRO A 162 -45.87 34.34 18.19
C PRO A 162 -46.21 35.37 17.07
N THR A 163 -47.42 35.71 16.63
CA THR A 163 -48.83 35.57 17.07
C THR A 163 -49.68 35.85 15.82
N VAL A 164 -50.80 35.16 15.70
CA VAL A 164 -51.95 35.53 14.86
C VAL A 164 -52.64 36.79 15.40
N ASP A 165 -53.17 37.60 14.48
CA ASP A 165 -54.25 38.64 14.59
C ASP A 165 -53.85 39.85 13.73
N SER A 166 -54.70 40.58 12.99
CA SER A 166 -56.08 40.46 12.52
C SER A 166 -56.31 41.73 11.66
N ILE A 167 -56.96 41.59 10.49
CA ILE A 167 -57.97 42.50 9.90
C ILE A 167 -57.62 44.00 9.56
N ALA A 168 -57.75 44.37 8.27
CA ALA A 168 -58.51 45.54 7.75
C ALA A 168 -58.42 45.56 6.19
N VAL A 169 -59.47 45.21 5.43
CA VAL A 169 -60.50 46.09 4.77
C VAL A 169 -59.96 47.10 3.74
N GLY A 170 -60.37 46.94 2.46
CA GLY A 170 -60.98 48.04 1.69
C GLY A 170 -60.32 48.53 0.38
N ASN A 171 -61.10 48.41 -0.71
CA ASN A 171 -61.12 49.17 -1.98
C ASN A 171 -60.00 48.81 -2.98
N GLU A 172 -60.28 48.49 -4.25
CA GLU A 172 -61.05 49.26 -5.26
C GLU A 172 -61.79 48.35 -6.25
#